data_AF-A0A2H9TKF8-F1
#
_entry.id   AF-A0A2H9TKF8-F1
#
_cell.length_a   1.000
_cell.length_b   1.000
_cell.length_c   1.000
_cell.angle_alpha   90.00
_cell.angle_beta   90.00
_cell.angle_gamma   90.00
#
_symmetry.space_group_name_H-M   'P 1'
#
loop_
_entity.id
_entity.type
_entity.pdbx_description
1 polymer ?
#
loop_
_entity_poly.entity_id
_entity_poly.type
_entity_poly.pdbx_seq_one_letter_code
_entity_poly.pdbx_strand_id
1 'polypeptide(L)'
;MKFPMALTIMASMWLKVESTDWSHDRRCAVLFTERKDCGHIGTSKGECEAAGCCWRPAPSSRAGVPWCFHSQNIEPKYQMIAGIRGAGTDSYVLRHRWPESDPTSERTLEVQIEKLHDIIHLRIDGPNHPGVPSYLYRETSGYPMPLVSWDEPSYLALDIELQDDPFQFTVRRREDQSVLFSTEARSEADPFDSIIVKPHFVQLGTSLSKNHYIFGLGERASRFRRAPRRMAMNARDTPALEDQNSYGSHPFYMEMRPDGQAHGVLMLNSHPMEVELTEDALVYRMLGGAIDMYFFAGPTPDQVVEQYTRIIGRPPLMEPKFFGLHQCRYGYKTLEEWKAIVKGFEEHSIPLDGIWFDIEY
;
A
#
# COMPACT_ATOMS: atom_id res chain seq x y z
N MET A 1 -6.87 -53.21 70.07
CA MET A 1 -6.15 -52.88 71.32
C MET A 1 -5.22 -51.69 71.01
N LYS A 2 -5.53 -50.52 71.61
CA LYS A 2 -4.73 -49.28 71.85
C LYS A 2 -3.67 -48.76 70.81
N PHE A 3 -3.87 -47.49 70.43
CA PHE A 3 -2.91 -46.46 69.93
C PHE A 3 -1.66 -46.28 70.84
N PRO A 4 -0.53 -45.60 70.46
CA PRO A 4 -0.40 -44.20 69.95
C PRO A 4 0.68 -43.95 68.84
N MET A 5 0.59 -42.99 67.91
CA MET A 5 0.82 -41.52 67.91
C MET A 5 2.30 -41.06 67.74
N ALA A 6 2.50 -40.07 66.84
CA ALA A 6 3.65 -39.14 66.61
C ALA A 6 4.51 -39.42 65.35
N LEU A 7 5.09 -38.47 64.60
CA LEU A 7 4.88 -37.04 64.28
C LEU A 7 6.00 -36.69 63.24
N THR A 8 5.68 -35.95 62.18
CA THR A 8 6.55 -34.94 61.50
C THR A 8 7.64 -35.27 60.43
N ILE A 9 7.61 -34.40 59.41
CA ILE A 9 8.63 -33.89 58.45
C ILE A 9 8.88 -34.67 57.16
N MET A 10 8.15 -34.25 56.11
CA MET A 10 8.53 -34.35 54.70
C MET A 10 9.63 -33.32 54.41
N ALA A 11 10.79 -33.76 53.93
CA ALA A 11 11.81 -32.91 53.33
C ALA A 11 11.95 -33.23 51.84
N SER A 12 11.76 -32.16 51.08
CA SER A 12 11.77 -31.99 49.62
C SER A 12 13.04 -32.44 48.91
N MET A 13 12.88 -33.09 47.76
CA MET A 13 13.93 -33.27 46.75
C MET A 13 13.39 -32.75 45.41
N TRP A 14 13.56 -31.44 45.16
CA TRP A 14 13.30 -30.82 43.86
C TRP A 14 14.59 -30.84 43.04
N LEU A 15 14.48 -31.29 41.78
CA LEU A 15 15.53 -31.16 40.78
C LEU A 15 15.92 -29.68 40.62
N LYS A 16 17.23 -29.42 40.61
CA LYS A 16 17.82 -28.17 40.14
C LYS A 16 17.45 -27.98 38.66
N VAL A 17 16.50 -27.08 38.40
CA VAL A 17 16.42 -26.38 37.12
C VAL A 17 17.45 -25.26 37.18
N GLU A 18 18.42 -25.30 36.28
CA GLU A 18 19.41 -24.25 36.11
C GLU A 18 18.70 -22.92 35.79
N SER A 19 18.91 -21.95 36.66
CA SER A 19 18.40 -20.60 36.55
C SER A 19 19.17 -19.83 35.48
N THR A 20 18.65 -19.77 34.26
CA THR A 20 19.02 -18.73 33.30
C THR A 20 18.10 -17.53 33.47
N ASP A 21 18.68 -16.48 34.03
CA ASP A 21 18.27 -15.07 34.09
C ASP A 21 16.96 -14.71 33.36
N TRP A 22 15.87 -14.70 34.11
CA TRP A 22 14.54 -14.29 33.63
C TRP A 22 14.39 -12.79 33.83
N SER A 23 14.52 -11.99 32.77
CA SER A 23 13.99 -10.63 32.80
C SER A 23 12.47 -10.70 33.00
N HIS A 24 12.03 -10.44 34.24
CA HIS A 24 10.69 -10.61 34.80
C HIS A 24 9.62 -9.63 34.25
N ASP A 25 9.70 -9.25 32.97
CA ASP A 25 8.61 -8.46 32.39
C ASP A 25 7.58 -9.39 31.75
N ARG A 26 6.48 -9.64 32.48
CA ARG A 26 5.33 -10.41 31.96
C ARG A 26 4.78 -9.82 30.65
N ARG A 27 5.03 -8.53 30.39
CA ARG A 27 4.66 -7.88 29.12
C ARG A 27 5.48 -8.41 27.95
N CYS A 28 6.64 -9.05 28.12
CA CYS A 28 7.44 -9.56 27.00
C CYS A 28 7.17 -11.04 26.64
N ALA A 29 6.08 -11.60 27.15
CA ALA A 29 5.70 -12.99 26.95
C ALA A 29 4.94 -13.24 25.62
N VAL A 30 5.44 -12.70 24.50
CA VAL A 30 4.86 -12.89 23.16
C VAL A 30 5.42 -14.15 22.49
N LEU A 31 4.56 -14.95 21.85
CA LEU A 31 4.99 -16.13 21.08
C LEU A 31 5.81 -15.71 19.87
N PHE A 32 6.84 -16.47 19.49
CA PHE A 32 7.69 -16.14 18.34
C PHE A 32 6.92 -15.91 17.03
N THR A 33 5.79 -16.60 16.84
CA THR A 33 4.92 -16.49 15.66
C THR A 33 4.07 -15.23 15.65
N GLU A 34 3.90 -14.58 16.81
CA GLU A 34 3.05 -13.40 17.00
C GLU A 34 3.87 -12.11 17.13
N ARG A 35 5.20 -12.22 17.07
CA ARG A 35 6.08 -11.06 17.23
C ARG A 35 6.02 -10.17 16.00
N LYS A 36 5.68 -8.91 16.26
CA LYS A 36 5.81 -7.82 15.30
C LYS A 36 7.10 -7.06 15.58
N ASP A 37 7.85 -6.76 14.52
CA ASP A 37 9.17 -6.11 14.63
C ASP A 37 9.00 -4.70 15.18
N CYS A 38 9.74 -4.37 16.24
CA CYS A 38 9.80 -3.02 16.80
C CYS A 38 11.11 -2.29 16.42
N GLY A 39 12.06 -3.02 15.85
CA GLY A 39 13.35 -2.47 15.42
C GLY A 39 13.53 -2.55 13.92
N HIS A 40 14.79 -2.51 13.53
CA HIS A 40 15.27 -2.78 12.18
C HIS A 40 16.43 -3.78 12.26
N ILE A 41 16.87 -4.27 11.10
CA ILE A 41 18.06 -5.13 11.03
C ILE A 41 19.24 -4.35 11.63
N GLY A 42 19.88 -4.94 12.65
CA GLY A 42 21.01 -4.34 13.36
C GLY A 42 20.65 -3.60 14.66
N THR A 43 19.36 -3.44 15.01
CA THR A 43 18.96 -2.87 16.31
C THR A 43 19.56 -3.68 17.45
N SER A 44 20.19 -3.00 18.41
CA SER A 44 20.75 -3.60 19.62
C SER A 44 19.70 -3.79 20.71
N LYS A 45 20.02 -4.60 21.73
CA LYS A 45 19.17 -4.78 22.90
C LYS A 45 18.82 -3.45 23.58
N GLY A 46 19.82 -2.59 23.77
CA GLY A 46 19.64 -1.30 24.45
C GLY A 46 18.74 -0.34 23.67
N GLU A 47 18.91 -0.26 22.35
CA GLU A 47 18.03 0.54 21.48
C GLU A 47 16.60 0.02 21.50
N CYS A 48 16.42 -1.30 21.46
CA CYS A 48 15.10 -1.92 21.52
C CYS A 48 14.37 -1.62 22.84
N GLU A 49 15.04 -1.79 23.97
CA GLU A 49 14.46 -1.55 25.29
C GLU A 49 14.21 -0.05 25.52
N ALA A 50 15.07 0.83 25.01
CA ALA A 50 14.86 2.28 25.03
C ALA A 50 13.65 2.72 24.20
N ALA A 51 13.33 2.01 23.11
CA ALA A 51 12.12 2.20 22.33
C ALA A 51 10.84 1.69 23.03
N GLY A 52 10.94 1.16 24.26
CA GLY A 52 9.82 0.62 25.02
C GLY A 52 9.40 -0.79 24.57
N CYS A 53 10.27 -1.50 23.86
CA CYS A 53 10.01 -2.82 23.30
C CYS A 53 10.73 -3.95 24.04
N CYS A 54 10.40 -5.17 23.65
CA CYS A 54 10.93 -6.38 24.22
C CYS A 54 12.05 -6.95 23.35
N TRP A 55 13.17 -7.28 24.00
CA TRP A 55 14.27 -7.94 23.35
C TRP A 55 14.36 -9.41 23.77
N ARG A 56 14.21 -10.33 22.82
CA ARG A 56 14.45 -11.77 23.05
C ARG A 56 14.88 -12.42 21.74
N PRO A 57 16.15 -12.81 21.59
CA PRO A 57 16.66 -13.47 20.39
C PRO A 57 15.82 -14.68 19.97
N ALA A 58 15.60 -14.82 18.66
CA ALA A 58 14.96 -16.00 18.09
C ALA A 58 16.02 -17.07 17.78
N PRO A 59 15.72 -18.36 18.00
CA PRO A 59 16.64 -19.45 17.64
C PRO A 59 16.86 -19.48 16.13
N SER A 60 18.04 -19.95 15.71
CA SER A 60 18.45 -20.02 14.30
C SER A 60 17.48 -20.83 13.42
N SER A 61 16.72 -21.75 14.00
CA SER A 61 15.66 -22.52 13.32
C SER A 61 14.43 -21.70 12.94
N ARG A 62 14.35 -20.43 13.34
CA ARG A 62 13.23 -19.50 13.05
C ARG A 62 13.75 -18.21 12.41
N ALA A 63 14.28 -18.34 11.19
CA ALA A 63 14.73 -17.19 10.40
C ALA A 63 13.57 -16.20 10.16
N GLY A 64 13.87 -14.90 10.21
CA GLY A 64 12.89 -13.82 10.00
C GLY A 64 12.06 -13.43 11.24
N VAL A 65 12.20 -14.13 12.37
CA VAL A 65 11.52 -13.73 13.61
C VAL A 65 12.29 -12.59 14.30
N PRO A 66 11.64 -11.45 14.59
CA PRO A 66 12.32 -10.29 15.12
C PRO A 66 12.80 -10.51 16.56
N TRP A 67 14.00 -10.03 16.84
CA TRP A 67 14.62 -10.08 18.16
C TRP A 67 14.12 -8.93 19.04
N CYS A 68 13.90 -7.76 18.44
CA CYS A 68 13.20 -6.63 19.04
C CYS A 68 11.73 -6.65 18.62
N PHE A 69 10.81 -6.79 19.57
CA PHE A 69 9.38 -6.93 19.27
C PHE A 69 8.54 -6.18 20.30
N HIS A 70 7.31 -5.81 19.93
CA HIS A 70 6.41 -5.13 20.85
C HIS A 70 5.96 -6.04 22.01
N SER A 71 5.84 -5.48 23.23
CA SER A 71 5.46 -6.22 24.44
C SER A 71 4.00 -6.69 24.42
N GLN A 72 3.11 -5.83 23.93
CA GLN A 72 1.78 -6.19 23.52
C GLN A 72 1.67 -5.86 22.03
N ASN A 73 0.96 -6.67 21.24
CA ASN A 73 0.66 -6.38 19.83
C ASN A 73 -0.30 -5.18 19.68
N ILE A 74 -0.14 -4.13 20.49
CA ILE A 74 -0.81 -2.87 20.33
C ILE A 74 0.04 -2.10 19.33
N GLU A 75 -0.18 -2.36 18.04
CA GLU A 75 0.25 -1.39 17.06
C GLU A 75 -0.42 -0.05 17.40
N PRO A 76 0.34 1.05 17.44
CA PRO A 76 -0.19 2.34 17.85
C PRO A 76 -1.22 2.80 16.83
N LYS A 77 -2.34 3.28 17.36
CA LYS A 77 -3.51 3.67 16.58
C LYS A 77 -3.69 5.17 16.65
N TYR A 78 -4.15 5.74 15.54
CA TYR A 78 -4.60 7.13 15.50
C TYR A 78 -6.00 7.22 16.11
N GLN A 79 -6.31 8.34 16.76
CA GLN A 79 -7.65 8.66 17.23
C GLN A 79 -8.11 9.94 16.53
N MET A 80 -9.34 9.95 16.01
CA MET A 80 -9.96 11.17 15.53
C MET A 80 -10.31 12.08 16.72
N ILE A 81 -9.77 13.30 16.72
CA ILE A 81 -9.95 14.27 17.83
C ILE A 81 -10.79 15.48 17.45
N ALA A 82 -10.95 15.74 16.15
CA ALA A 82 -11.77 16.83 15.63
C ALA A 82 -12.23 16.49 14.20
N GLY A 83 -13.38 17.04 13.81
CA GLY A 83 -13.97 16.83 12.50
C GLY A 83 -14.93 17.96 12.12
N ILE A 84 -14.89 18.38 10.87
CA ILE A 84 -15.78 19.37 10.26
C ILE A 84 -16.27 18.78 8.94
N ARG A 85 -17.58 18.68 8.77
CA ARG A 85 -18.19 18.36 7.47
C ARG A 85 -18.40 19.67 6.73
N GLY A 86 -17.71 19.85 5.61
CA GLY A 86 -17.77 21.04 4.78
C GLY A 86 -18.67 20.86 3.56
N ALA A 87 -18.96 21.96 2.87
CA ALA A 87 -19.62 21.93 1.57
C ALA A 87 -18.63 21.42 0.50
N GLY A 88 -18.58 20.10 0.30
CA GLY A 88 -17.77 19.43 -0.72
C GLY A 88 -16.53 18.68 -0.17
N THR A 89 -15.95 19.14 0.94
CA THR A 89 -14.80 18.50 1.58
C THR A 89 -15.05 18.31 3.07
N ASP A 90 -14.98 17.06 3.55
CA ASP A 90 -14.93 16.75 4.97
C ASP A 90 -13.47 16.83 5.46
N SER A 91 -13.24 17.39 6.65
CA SER A 91 -11.89 17.55 7.23
C SER A 91 -11.85 17.03 8.66
N TYR A 92 -10.84 16.22 8.99
CA TYR A 92 -10.66 15.64 10.31
C TYR A 92 -9.21 15.77 10.78
N VAL A 93 -9.01 15.76 12.09
CA VAL A 93 -7.67 15.76 12.70
C VAL A 93 -7.50 14.48 13.50
N LEU A 94 -6.42 13.76 13.22
CA LEU A 94 -6.04 12.56 13.93
C LEU A 94 -4.91 12.88 14.90
N ARG A 95 -4.97 12.31 16.10
CA ARG A 95 -3.88 12.33 17.08
C ARG A 95 -3.36 10.93 17.31
N HIS A 96 -2.04 10.82 17.29
CA HIS A 96 -1.34 9.58 17.58
C HIS A 96 -1.41 9.19 19.08
N ARG A 97 -1.56 7.90 19.39
CA ARG A 97 -1.62 7.37 20.78
C ARG A 97 -0.42 6.53 21.24
N TRP A 98 0.79 6.79 20.72
CA TRP A 98 2.01 6.15 21.24
C TRP A 98 2.37 6.72 22.62
N PRO A 99 3.01 5.94 23.51
CA PRO A 99 3.76 6.49 24.64
C PRO A 99 4.63 7.68 24.20
N GLU A 100 4.83 8.71 25.05
CA GLU A 100 5.66 9.87 24.71
C GLU A 100 7.11 9.54 24.28
N SER A 101 7.55 8.30 24.47
CA SER A 101 8.90 7.78 24.22
C SER A 101 9.25 7.48 22.76
N ASP A 102 8.32 7.52 21.79
CA ASP A 102 8.68 7.53 20.36
C ASP A 102 8.63 8.95 19.79
N PRO A 103 9.78 9.62 19.69
CA PRO A 103 9.85 10.98 19.16
C PRO A 103 9.68 11.04 17.63
N THR A 104 9.67 9.90 16.93
CA THR A 104 9.73 9.87 15.47
C THR A 104 8.37 9.88 14.81
N SER A 105 7.36 9.23 15.39
CA SER A 105 6.03 9.13 14.78
C SER A 105 5.32 10.48 14.64
N GLU A 106 4.58 10.66 13.54
CA GLU A 106 3.82 11.88 13.32
C GLU A 106 2.69 12.02 14.33
N ARG A 107 2.73 13.09 15.10
CA ARG A 107 1.85 13.29 16.27
C ARG A 107 0.43 13.65 15.87
N THR A 108 0.29 14.36 14.76
CA THR A 108 -0.97 14.86 14.25
C THR A 108 -1.01 14.63 12.74
N LEU A 109 -2.11 14.09 12.25
CA LEU A 109 -2.40 13.97 10.82
C LEU A 109 -3.69 14.73 10.49
N GLU A 110 -3.77 15.22 9.27
CA GLU A 110 -4.98 15.83 8.72
C GLU A 110 -5.60 14.86 7.71
N VAL A 111 -6.91 14.69 7.79
CA VAL A 111 -7.68 13.88 6.84
C VAL A 111 -8.59 14.81 6.05
N GLN A 112 -8.54 14.72 4.73
CA GLN A 112 -9.43 15.41 3.81
C GLN A 112 -10.17 14.37 2.97
N ILE A 113 -11.49 14.53 2.82
CA ILE A 113 -12.33 13.63 2.03
C ILE A 113 -13.18 14.46 1.09
N GLU A 114 -12.97 14.27 -0.22
CA GLU A 114 -13.80 14.83 -1.27
C GLU A 114 -14.66 13.71 -1.89
N LYS A 115 -15.95 13.96 -2.02
CA LYS A 115 -16.91 13.00 -2.61
C LYS A 115 -17.39 13.55 -3.95
N LEU A 116 -17.09 12.81 -5.01
CA LEU A 116 -17.58 13.05 -6.36
C LEU A 116 -18.55 11.92 -6.72
N HIS A 117 -19.45 12.18 -7.67
CA HIS A 117 -20.48 11.23 -8.14
C HIS A 117 -20.07 9.75 -8.05
N ASP A 118 -18.97 9.37 -8.70
CA ASP A 118 -18.47 8.00 -8.82
C ASP A 118 -17.03 7.83 -8.30
N ILE A 119 -16.50 8.82 -7.57
CA ILE A 119 -15.14 8.81 -7.02
C ILE A 119 -15.13 9.35 -5.59
N ILE A 120 -14.42 8.67 -4.70
CA ILE A 120 -14.02 9.26 -3.41
C ILE A 120 -12.53 9.53 -3.45
N HIS A 121 -12.13 10.74 -3.07
CA HIS A 121 -10.74 11.11 -2.85
C HIS A 121 -10.53 11.29 -1.34
N LEU A 122 -9.64 10.49 -0.75
CA LEU A 122 -9.24 10.56 0.64
C LEU A 122 -7.76 10.86 0.72
N ARG A 123 -7.39 11.88 1.48
CA ARG A 123 -6.00 12.22 1.75
C ARG A 123 -5.75 12.27 3.24
N ILE A 124 -4.71 11.58 3.70
CA ILE A 124 -4.17 11.67 5.05
C ILE A 124 -2.72 12.14 4.91
N ASP A 125 -2.46 13.37 5.33
CA ASP A 125 -1.12 13.94 5.31
C ASP A 125 -0.70 14.48 6.69
N GLY A 126 0.58 14.80 6.78
CA GLY A 126 1.19 15.35 7.99
C GLY A 126 2.31 16.30 7.61
N PRO A 127 2.87 17.06 8.59
CA PRO A 127 3.87 18.08 8.33
C PRO A 127 5.10 17.59 7.54
N ASN A 128 5.54 16.34 7.76
CA ASN A 128 6.69 15.75 7.05
C ASN A 128 6.27 14.77 5.92
N HIS A 129 4.98 14.67 5.64
CA HIS A 129 4.41 13.74 4.66
C HIS A 129 3.54 14.46 3.64
N PRO A 130 4.11 15.37 2.81
CA PRO A 130 3.33 16.10 1.82
C PRO A 130 2.80 15.14 0.74
N GLY A 131 1.57 15.39 0.28
CA GLY A 131 1.03 14.71 -0.90
C GLY A 131 1.71 15.15 -2.19
N VAL A 132 1.43 14.45 -3.29
CA VAL A 132 1.92 14.82 -4.62
C VAL A 132 1.34 16.19 -5.00
N PRO A 133 2.17 17.16 -5.45
CA PRO A 133 1.66 18.46 -5.84
C PRO A 133 0.64 18.37 -6.99
N SER A 134 -0.52 19.02 -6.82
CA SER A 134 -1.66 18.90 -7.73
C SER A 134 -1.37 19.34 -9.17
N TYR A 135 -0.48 20.30 -9.39
CA TYR A 135 -0.10 20.75 -10.73
C TYR A 135 0.55 19.65 -11.59
N LEU A 136 1.15 18.61 -10.97
CA LEU A 136 1.78 17.51 -11.70
C LEU A 136 0.79 16.58 -12.40
N TYR A 137 -0.48 16.57 -11.96
CA TYR A 137 -1.51 15.66 -12.49
C TYR A 137 -2.83 16.35 -12.84
N ARG A 138 -3.05 17.61 -12.41
CA ARG A 138 -4.30 18.34 -12.61
C ARG A 138 -4.24 19.38 -13.74
N GLU A 139 -3.08 19.96 -14.05
CA GLU A 139 -2.96 20.98 -15.11
C GLU A 139 -2.91 20.40 -16.53
N THR A 140 -2.58 19.13 -16.70
CA THR A 140 -2.53 18.46 -18.02
C THR A 140 -3.90 18.06 -18.56
N SER A 141 -4.96 18.08 -17.73
CA SER A 141 -6.26 17.55 -18.13
C SER A 141 -7.11 18.53 -18.93
N GLY A 142 -6.84 19.84 -18.95
CA GLY A 142 -7.50 20.85 -19.80
C GLY A 142 -9.02 20.99 -19.64
N TYR A 143 -9.66 20.09 -18.91
CA TYR A 143 -11.06 20.05 -18.57
C TYR A 143 -11.18 20.47 -17.12
N PRO A 144 -11.79 21.63 -16.80
CA PRO A 144 -12.29 21.84 -15.46
C PRO A 144 -13.22 20.66 -15.17
N MET A 145 -12.81 19.77 -14.26
CA MET A 145 -13.77 18.86 -13.63
C MET A 145 -14.92 19.76 -13.18
N PRO A 146 -16.14 19.58 -13.70
CA PRO A 146 -17.23 20.41 -13.23
C PRO A 146 -17.31 20.13 -11.73
N LEU A 147 -17.00 21.15 -10.94
CA LEU A 147 -17.41 21.26 -9.55
C LEU A 147 -18.94 21.36 -9.62
N VAL A 148 -19.61 20.26 -9.94
CA VAL A 148 -21.07 20.17 -9.86
C VAL A 148 -21.36 20.38 -8.38
N SER A 149 -22.25 21.30 -8.05
CA SER A 149 -22.63 21.57 -6.67
C SER A 149 -23.22 20.29 -6.03
N TRP A 150 -22.58 19.77 -4.98
CA TRP A 150 -22.79 18.42 -4.43
C TRP A 150 -23.59 18.40 -3.12
N ASP A 151 -24.80 18.94 -3.11
CA ASP A 151 -25.66 18.91 -1.90
C ASP A 151 -26.74 17.81 -1.91
N GLU A 152 -26.82 16.97 -2.96
CA GLU A 152 -27.80 15.88 -3.02
C GLU A 152 -27.14 14.49 -2.92
N PRO A 153 -27.26 13.80 -1.76
CA PRO A 153 -26.70 12.46 -1.52
C PRO A 153 -27.21 11.39 -2.49
N SER A 154 -28.29 11.64 -3.24
CA SER A 154 -28.90 10.65 -4.14
C SER A 154 -28.05 10.29 -5.36
N TYR A 155 -27.03 11.10 -5.67
CA TYR A 155 -26.18 10.88 -6.85
C TYR A 155 -24.85 10.17 -6.54
N LEU A 156 -24.43 9.99 -5.29
CA LEU A 156 -23.15 9.31 -5.02
C LEU A 156 -23.25 7.81 -5.29
N ALA A 157 -22.23 7.22 -5.90
CA ALA A 157 -22.08 5.78 -6.13
C ALA A 157 -21.32 5.07 -5.00
N LEU A 158 -20.57 5.84 -4.20
CA LEU A 158 -19.73 5.36 -3.10
C LEU A 158 -20.09 6.05 -1.78
N ASP A 159 -20.06 5.27 -0.69
CA ASP A 159 -20.12 5.76 0.69
C ASP A 159 -18.78 5.53 1.38
N ILE A 160 -18.46 6.35 2.39
CA ILE A 160 -17.30 6.18 3.26
C ILE A 160 -17.73 6.30 4.72
N GLU A 161 -17.43 5.25 5.48
CA GLU A 161 -17.67 5.12 6.91
C GLU A 161 -16.35 5.36 7.64
N LEU A 162 -16.40 6.14 8.73
CA LEU A 162 -15.24 6.44 9.57
C LEU A 162 -15.49 5.88 10.97
N GLN A 163 -14.47 5.23 11.52
CA GLN A 163 -14.38 4.88 12.93
C GLN A 163 -13.42 5.84 13.62
N ASP A 164 -13.76 6.29 14.83
CA ASP A 164 -12.99 7.34 15.50
C ASP A 164 -11.76 6.80 16.24
N ASP A 165 -11.93 5.69 16.97
CA ASP A 165 -10.90 5.17 17.87
C ASP A 165 -10.90 3.63 17.97
N PRO A 166 -9.94 2.94 17.33
CA PRO A 166 -8.92 3.50 16.46
C PRO A 166 -9.49 4.07 15.17
N PHE A 167 -8.81 5.08 14.61
CA PHE A 167 -9.16 5.65 13.32
C PHE A 167 -9.04 4.59 12.24
N GLN A 168 -10.17 4.28 11.62
CA GLN A 168 -10.30 3.37 10.49
C GLN A 168 -11.32 3.99 9.53
N PHE A 169 -11.24 3.59 8.27
CA PHE A 169 -12.22 3.93 7.25
C PHE A 169 -12.55 2.74 6.37
N THR A 170 -13.80 2.73 5.91
CA THR A 170 -14.38 1.71 5.04
C THR A 170 -15.13 2.38 3.90
N VAL A 171 -14.75 2.07 2.66
CA VAL A 171 -15.40 2.53 1.43
C VAL A 171 -16.33 1.44 0.91
N ARG A 172 -17.58 1.81 0.64
CA ARG A 172 -18.63 0.90 0.16
C ARG A 172 -19.22 1.37 -1.17
N ARG A 173 -19.63 0.42 -2.00
CA ARG A 173 -20.55 0.69 -3.10
C ARG A 173 -21.95 0.91 -2.53
N ARG A 174 -22.63 1.99 -2.91
CA ARG A 174 -23.92 2.35 -2.32
C ARG A 174 -25.07 1.45 -2.75
N GLU A 175 -25.04 1.04 -4.01
CA GLU A 175 -26.10 0.22 -4.62
C GLU A 175 -26.27 -1.14 -3.91
N ASP A 176 -25.16 -1.84 -3.62
CA ASP A 176 -25.18 -3.20 -3.05
C ASP A 176 -24.55 -3.29 -1.64
N GLN A 177 -24.10 -2.17 -1.09
CA GLN A 177 -23.43 -2.06 0.22
C GLN A 177 -22.13 -2.85 0.36
N SER A 178 -21.56 -3.32 -0.74
CA SER A 178 -20.35 -4.13 -0.71
C SER A 178 -19.11 -3.32 -0.35
N VAL A 179 -18.24 -3.90 0.49
CA VAL A 179 -16.96 -3.28 0.91
C VAL A 179 -15.98 -3.30 -0.26
N LEU A 180 -15.53 -2.13 -0.70
CA LEU A 180 -14.50 -2.00 -1.74
C LEU A 180 -13.11 -1.85 -1.13
N PHE A 181 -13.00 -1.12 -0.02
CA PHE A 181 -11.75 -0.94 0.71
C PHE A 181 -12.06 -0.78 2.19
N SER A 182 -11.30 -1.43 3.07
CA SER A 182 -11.47 -1.26 4.51
C SER A 182 -10.15 -1.46 5.24
N THR A 183 -9.80 -0.47 6.06
CA THR A 183 -8.63 -0.51 6.96
C THR A 183 -8.92 -1.22 8.28
N GLU A 184 -10.11 -1.80 8.44
CA GLU A 184 -10.48 -2.58 9.62
C GLU A 184 -9.68 -3.90 9.66
N ALA A 185 -9.23 -4.26 10.87
CA ALA A 185 -8.50 -5.50 11.07
C ALA A 185 -9.40 -6.72 10.84
N ARG A 186 -8.87 -7.74 10.17
CA ARG A 186 -9.59 -9.00 9.91
C ARG A 186 -9.44 -9.99 11.07
N SER A 187 -8.40 -9.82 11.90
CA SER A 187 -8.17 -10.56 13.15
C SER A 187 -7.21 -9.80 14.08
N GLU A 188 -7.21 -10.12 15.38
CA GLU A 188 -6.27 -9.52 16.36
C GLU A 188 -4.78 -9.80 16.08
N ALA A 189 -4.49 -10.86 15.32
CA ALA A 189 -3.13 -11.24 14.93
C ALA A 189 -2.68 -10.63 13.59
N ASP A 190 -3.56 -9.85 12.94
CA ASP A 190 -3.32 -9.34 11.60
C ASP A 190 -2.28 -8.19 11.60
N PRO A 191 -1.22 -8.24 10.78
CA PRO A 191 -0.30 -7.12 10.58
C PRO A 191 -0.93 -5.88 9.90
N PHE A 192 -2.24 -5.90 9.59
CA PHE A 192 -2.96 -4.80 8.94
C PHE A 192 -3.68 -3.84 9.91
N ASP A 193 -3.62 -4.07 11.22
CA ASP A 193 -4.42 -3.36 12.25
C ASP A 193 -3.96 -1.91 12.57
N SER A 194 -3.06 -1.32 11.78
CA SER A 194 -2.75 0.10 11.96
C SER A 194 -2.37 0.82 10.66
N ILE A 195 -2.97 2.01 10.52
CA ILE A 195 -2.40 3.07 9.70
C ILE A 195 -1.16 3.56 10.45
N ILE A 196 0.03 3.35 9.87
CA ILE A 196 1.31 3.77 10.44
C ILE A 196 1.82 4.94 9.63
N VAL A 197 2.17 6.05 10.29
CA VAL A 197 2.84 7.19 9.65
C VAL A 197 4.04 7.61 10.50
N LYS A 198 5.23 7.25 9.99
CA LYS A 198 6.54 7.61 10.52
C LYS A 198 7.34 8.33 9.42
N PRO A 199 8.35 9.15 9.76
CA PRO A 199 9.07 10.02 8.83
C PRO A 199 9.57 9.33 7.55
N HIS A 200 9.96 8.06 7.64
CA HIS A 200 10.45 7.25 6.51
C HIS A 200 9.70 5.93 6.33
N PHE A 201 8.48 5.82 6.88
CA PHE A 201 7.68 4.61 6.76
C PHE A 201 6.19 4.91 6.93
N VAL A 202 5.43 4.64 5.88
CA VAL A 202 3.96 4.73 5.87
C VAL A 202 3.39 3.38 5.51
N GLN A 203 2.41 2.89 6.28
CA GLN A 203 1.73 1.63 6.02
C GLN A 203 0.22 1.76 6.18
N LEU A 204 -0.51 1.11 5.28
CA LEU A 204 -1.92 0.81 5.40
C LEU A 204 -2.27 -0.39 4.53
N GLY A 205 -3.36 -1.07 4.83
CA GLY A 205 -3.85 -2.18 4.03
C GLY A 205 -5.36 -2.22 3.94
N THR A 206 -5.83 -3.11 3.08
CA THR A 206 -7.24 -3.47 2.95
C THR A 206 -7.43 -4.96 2.90
N SER A 207 -8.59 -5.41 3.40
CA SER A 207 -9.12 -6.72 3.05
C SER A 207 -9.54 -6.78 1.58
N LEU A 208 -9.46 -7.96 0.98
CA LEU A 208 -9.93 -8.24 -0.38
C LEU A 208 -11.07 -9.26 -0.35
N SER A 209 -11.98 -9.16 -1.31
CA SER A 209 -13.11 -10.08 -1.40
C SER A 209 -12.66 -11.51 -1.77
N LYS A 210 -13.45 -12.53 -1.44
CA LYS A 210 -13.10 -13.91 -1.82
C LYS A 210 -13.18 -14.09 -3.34
N ASN A 211 -12.26 -14.86 -3.90
CA ASN A 211 -12.18 -15.16 -5.34
C ASN A 211 -12.09 -13.90 -6.23
N HIS A 212 -11.49 -12.83 -5.70
CA HIS A 212 -11.26 -11.60 -6.43
C HIS A 212 -10.17 -11.78 -7.50
N TYR A 213 -10.08 -10.81 -8.41
CA TYR A 213 -9.06 -10.73 -9.45
C TYR A 213 -8.42 -9.34 -9.41
N ILE A 214 -7.12 -9.24 -9.13
CA ILE A 214 -6.38 -7.96 -9.15
C ILE A 214 -5.64 -7.76 -10.49
N PHE A 215 -5.72 -6.55 -11.02
CA PHE A 215 -4.98 -6.06 -12.20
C PHE A 215 -4.28 -4.73 -11.88
N GLY A 216 -3.23 -4.35 -12.61
CA GLY A 216 -2.46 -3.12 -12.39
C GLY A 216 -1.14 -3.35 -11.65
N LEU A 217 -0.71 -2.37 -10.84
CA LEU A 217 0.53 -2.38 -10.05
C LEU A 217 1.81 -2.55 -10.89
N GLY A 218 1.88 -1.83 -12.02
CA GLY A 218 3.00 -1.81 -12.94
C GLY A 218 4.15 -0.88 -12.53
N GLU A 219 5.30 -0.91 -13.17
CA GLU A 219 5.65 -1.74 -14.33
C GLU A 219 6.41 -3.02 -13.95
N ARG A 220 6.01 -4.15 -14.52
CA ARG A 220 6.62 -5.47 -14.29
C ARG A 220 6.29 -6.48 -15.39
N ALA A 221 7.28 -7.27 -15.80
CA ALA A 221 7.07 -8.41 -16.69
C ALA A 221 6.44 -9.56 -15.92
N SER A 222 5.16 -9.85 -16.17
CA SER A 222 4.37 -10.80 -15.37
C SER A 222 3.02 -11.05 -16.04
N ARG A 223 2.24 -12.01 -15.52
CA ARG A 223 0.85 -12.23 -15.96
C ARG A 223 0.00 -10.98 -15.73
N PHE A 224 -0.95 -10.72 -16.62
CA PHE A 224 -1.83 -9.55 -16.53
C PHE A 224 -2.60 -9.50 -15.19
N ARG A 225 -3.21 -10.63 -14.82
CA ARG A 225 -3.77 -10.86 -13.47
C ARG A 225 -2.63 -11.06 -12.47
N ARG A 226 -2.66 -10.32 -11.36
CA ARG A 226 -1.71 -10.45 -10.25
C ARG A 226 -1.95 -11.76 -9.48
N ALA A 227 -0.87 -12.41 -9.07
CA ALA A 227 -0.89 -13.48 -8.07
C ALA A 227 -0.41 -12.91 -6.72
N PRO A 228 -0.78 -13.53 -5.58
CA PRO A 228 -0.29 -13.14 -4.26
C PRO A 228 1.24 -13.06 -4.24
N ARG A 229 1.75 -11.86 -3.97
CA ARG A 229 3.16 -11.55 -3.98
C ARG A 229 3.42 -10.18 -3.36
N ARG A 230 4.64 -10.02 -2.88
CA ARG A 230 5.24 -8.74 -2.51
C ARG A 230 5.94 -8.09 -3.70
N MET A 231 5.57 -6.86 -4.02
CA MET A 231 5.94 -6.17 -5.24
C MET A 231 6.58 -4.82 -4.92
N ALA A 232 7.86 -4.65 -5.23
CA ALA A 232 8.49 -3.33 -5.19
C ALA A 232 7.99 -2.45 -6.35
N MET A 233 7.83 -1.16 -6.09
CA MET A 233 7.46 -0.12 -7.05
C MET A 233 8.45 1.02 -6.87
N ASN A 234 9.41 1.07 -7.79
CA ASN A 234 10.41 2.12 -7.89
C ASN A 234 10.96 2.08 -9.32
N ALA A 235 10.94 3.20 -10.02
CA ALA A 235 11.43 3.27 -11.39
C ALA A 235 12.91 2.85 -11.45
N ARG A 236 13.22 1.90 -12.31
CA ARG A 236 14.56 1.32 -12.45
C ARG A 236 14.87 1.01 -13.90
N ASP A 237 16.06 1.42 -14.34
CA ASP A 237 16.63 0.95 -15.60
C ASP A 237 17.09 -0.50 -15.44
N THR A 238 16.30 -1.42 -15.96
CA THR A 238 16.57 -2.85 -15.99
C THR A 238 15.85 -3.46 -17.17
N PRO A 239 16.41 -4.50 -17.83
CA PRO A 239 15.61 -5.30 -18.74
C PRO A 239 14.36 -5.84 -18.02
N ALA A 240 13.33 -6.18 -18.80
CA ALA A 240 12.04 -6.69 -18.34
C ALA A 240 12.17 -8.09 -17.71
N LEU A 241 12.80 -8.16 -16.54
CA LEU A 241 12.97 -9.36 -15.74
C LEU A 241 11.67 -9.69 -15.01
N GLU A 242 11.36 -10.98 -14.94
CA GLU A 242 10.10 -11.46 -14.36
C GLU A 242 9.93 -10.98 -12.91
N ASP A 243 8.78 -10.37 -12.65
CA ASP A 243 8.34 -9.88 -11.34
C ASP A 243 9.27 -8.87 -10.63
N GLN A 244 10.19 -8.21 -11.35
CA GLN A 244 10.98 -7.09 -10.83
C GLN A 244 10.33 -5.74 -11.18
N ASN A 245 10.58 -4.72 -10.35
CA ASN A 245 10.27 -3.34 -10.71
C ASN A 245 11.12 -2.90 -11.91
N SER A 246 10.47 -2.22 -12.86
CA SER A 246 11.09 -1.73 -14.11
C SER A 246 10.94 -0.21 -14.24
N TYR A 247 10.84 0.30 -15.46
CA TYR A 247 10.90 1.72 -15.80
C TYR A 247 9.76 2.56 -15.18
N GLY A 248 8.54 2.05 -15.16
CA GLY A 248 7.36 2.72 -14.61
C GLY A 248 6.98 2.33 -13.18
N SER A 249 6.25 3.20 -12.50
CA SER A 249 5.60 2.92 -11.20
C SER A 249 4.18 3.48 -11.22
N HIS A 250 3.20 2.58 -11.27
CA HIS A 250 1.77 2.87 -11.39
C HIS A 250 1.01 2.22 -10.23
N PRO A 251 0.94 2.90 -9.06
CA PRO A 251 0.28 2.41 -7.84
C PRO A 251 -1.25 2.47 -7.94
N PHE A 252 -1.78 1.96 -9.05
CA PHE A 252 -3.19 1.77 -9.33
C PHE A 252 -3.47 0.28 -9.45
N TYR A 253 -4.55 -0.18 -8.85
CA TYR A 253 -5.10 -1.50 -9.10
C TYR A 253 -6.59 -1.44 -9.41
N MET A 254 -7.04 -2.43 -10.16
CA MET A 254 -8.45 -2.75 -10.34
C MET A 254 -8.71 -4.11 -9.69
N GLU A 255 -9.69 -4.17 -8.79
CA GLU A 255 -10.26 -5.43 -8.32
C GLU A 255 -11.53 -5.72 -9.11
N MET A 256 -11.60 -6.92 -9.69
CA MET A 256 -12.80 -7.46 -10.31
C MET A 256 -13.29 -8.66 -9.49
N ARG A 257 -14.60 -8.75 -9.30
CA ARG A 257 -15.27 -9.82 -8.53
C ARG A 257 -15.86 -10.89 -9.46
N PRO A 258 -16.22 -12.07 -8.92
CA PRO A 258 -16.79 -13.16 -9.72
C PRO A 258 -18.08 -12.82 -10.48
N ASP A 259 -18.84 -11.82 -10.01
CA ASP A 259 -20.05 -11.31 -10.65
C ASP A 259 -19.76 -10.32 -11.81
N GLY A 260 -18.47 -10.03 -12.07
CA GLY A 260 -18.02 -9.11 -13.11
C GLY A 260 -17.98 -7.65 -12.66
N GLN A 261 -18.46 -7.33 -11.46
CA GLN A 261 -18.33 -5.98 -10.91
C GLN A 261 -16.87 -5.68 -10.58
N ALA A 262 -16.46 -4.44 -10.80
CA ALA A 262 -15.11 -3.97 -10.59
C ALA A 262 -15.11 -2.62 -9.86
N HIS A 263 -13.99 -2.35 -9.19
CA HIS A 263 -13.65 -1.04 -8.67
C HIS A 263 -12.15 -0.79 -8.86
N GLY A 264 -11.75 0.46 -8.80
CA GLY A 264 -10.34 0.86 -8.89
C GLY A 264 -9.88 1.57 -7.63
N VAL A 265 -8.59 1.45 -7.33
CA VAL A 265 -7.92 2.21 -6.28
C VAL A 265 -6.59 2.73 -6.81
N LEU A 266 -6.38 4.04 -6.71
CA LEU A 266 -5.09 4.70 -6.96
C LEU A 266 -4.52 5.19 -5.62
N MET A 267 -3.30 4.78 -5.29
CA MET A 267 -2.48 5.41 -4.26
C MET A 267 -1.58 6.45 -4.93
N LEU A 268 -1.96 7.73 -4.89
CA LEU A 268 -1.21 8.83 -5.48
C LEU A 268 0.02 9.17 -4.62
N ASN A 269 1.06 8.34 -4.73
CA ASN A 269 2.33 8.52 -4.05
C ASN A 269 3.47 8.07 -4.98
N SER A 270 4.57 8.84 -5.02
CA SER A 270 5.74 8.59 -5.89
C SER A 270 6.99 8.13 -5.14
N HIS A 271 6.93 8.02 -3.81
CA HIS A 271 8.03 7.47 -3.03
C HIS A 271 8.21 5.98 -3.36
N PRO A 272 9.44 5.44 -3.24
CA PRO A 272 9.64 4.01 -3.33
C PRO A 272 8.70 3.29 -2.37
N MET A 273 7.98 2.31 -2.89
CA MET A 273 6.99 1.57 -2.13
C MET A 273 7.01 0.09 -2.44
N GLU A 274 6.46 -0.68 -1.52
CA GLU A 274 6.17 -2.08 -1.64
C GLU A 274 4.65 -2.27 -1.53
N VAL A 275 4.09 -3.07 -2.44
CA VAL A 275 2.71 -3.55 -2.36
C VAL A 275 2.72 -5.04 -2.12
N GLU A 276 2.23 -5.47 -0.96
CA GLU A 276 2.06 -6.88 -0.63
C GLU A 276 0.63 -7.31 -0.91
N LEU A 277 0.47 -8.17 -1.90
CA LEU A 277 -0.79 -8.83 -2.23
C LEU A 277 -0.78 -10.24 -1.62
N THR A 278 -1.83 -10.57 -0.90
CA THR A 278 -2.12 -11.90 -0.36
C THR A 278 -3.42 -12.44 -0.97
N GLU A 279 -3.86 -13.63 -0.57
CA GLU A 279 -5.15 -14.18 -1.02
C GLU A 279 -6.36 -13.36 -0.54
N ASP A 280 -6.19 -12.57 0.53
CA ASP A 280 -7.29 -11.94 1.25
C ASP A 280 -7.02 -10.47 1.64
N ALA A 281 -5.88 -9.90 1.25
CA ALA A 281 -5.51 -8.50 1.52
C ALA A 281 -4.48 -7.92 0.56
N LEU A 282 -4.46 -6.58 0.52
CA LEU A 282 -3.44 -5.76 -0.13
C LEU A 282 -2.89 -4.74 0.86
N VAL A 283 -1.56 -4.62 0.96
CA VAL A 283 -0.88 -3.69 1.88
C VAL A 283 0.10 -2.81 1.12
N TYR A 284 0.06 -1.51 1.39
CA TYR A 284 1.06 -0.54 0.96
C TYR A 284 2.09 -0.33 2.07
N ARG A 285 3.37 -0.31 1.71
CA ARG A 285 4.48 0.16 2.56
C ARG A 285 5.31 1.15 1.77
N MET A 286 5.29 2.41 2.16
CA MET A 286 5.90 3.52 1.42
C MET A 286 7.00 4.15 2.27
N LEU A 287 8.09 4.61 1.64
CA LEU A 287 9.19 5.28 2.35
C LEU A 287 8.93 6.77 2.67
N GLY A 288 7.74 7.28 2.37
CA GLY A 288 7.37 8.67 2.64
C GLY A 288 6.09 9.11 1.92
N GLY A 289 5.82 10.41 1.99
CA GLY A 289 4.65 11.04 1.38
C GLY A 289 3.35 10.77 2.12
N ALA A 290 2.27 11.39 1.65
CA ALA A 290 0.92 11.21 2.18
C ALA A 290 0.30 9.86 1.78
N ILE A 291 -0.75 9.48 2.51
CA ILE A 291 -1.72 8.48 2.06
C ILE A 291 -2.75 9.26 1.24
N ASP A 292 -2.60 9.29 -0.08
CA ASP A 292 -3.47 10.04 -0.98
C ASP A 292 -4.15 9.04 -1.93
N MET A 293 -5.44 8.78 -1.73
CA MET A 293 -6.15 7.66 -2.33
C MET A 293 -7.38 8.11 -3.12
N TYR A 294 -7.50 7.63 -4.35
CA TYR A 294 -8.73 7.71 -5.13
C TYR A 294 -9.39 6.34 -5.23
N PHE A 295 -10.68 6.29 -4.96
CA PHE A 295 -11.54 5.12 -5.11
C PHE A 295 -12.49 5.34 -6.28
N PHE A 296 -12.48 4.42 -7.24
CA PHE A 296 -13.26 4.51 -8.48
C PHE A 296 -14.36 3.45 -8.47
N ALA A 297 -15.62 3.87 -8.63
CA ALA A 297 -16.76 2.99 -8.42
C ALA A 297 -16.91 1.87 -9.46
N GLY A 298 -16.47 2.04 -10.70
CA GLY A 298 -16.90 1.18 -11.82
C GLY A 298 -18.39 1.40 -12.13
N PRO A 299 -19.25 0.37 -12.21
CA PRO A 299 -19.00 -1.04 -11.85
C PRO A 299 -18.34 -1.90 -12.92
N THR A 300 -18.21 -1.48 -14.18
CA THR A 300 -17.49 -2.28 -15.19
C THR A 300 -15.99 -1.95 -15.22
N PRO A 301 -15.13 -2.89 -15.64
CA PRO A 301 -13.70 -2.60 -15.83
C PRO A 301 -13.44 -1.37 -16.72
N ASP A 302 -14.22 -1.19 -17.78
CA ASP A 302 -14.10 -0.03 -18.68
C ASP A 302 -14.43 1.28 -17.98
N GLN A 303 -15.49 1.32 -17.16
CA GLN A 303 -15.85 2.50 -16.36
C GLN A 303 -14.78 2.82 -15.32
N VAL A 304 -14.16 1.81 -14.69
CA VAL A 304 -13.05 2.02 -13.77
C VAL A 304 -11.87 2.71 -14.48
N VAL A 305 -11.50 2.26 -15.67
CA VAL A 305 -10.43 2.90 -16.48
C VAL A 305 -10.85 4.30 -16.93
N GLU A 306 -12.12 4.49 -17.28
CA GLU A 306 -12.66 5.81 -17.63
C GLU A 306 -12.51 6.81 -16.48
N GLN A 307 -12.93 6.41 -15.27
CA GLN A 307 -12.85 7.20 -14.05
C GLN A 307 -11.39 7.48 -13.65
N TYR A 308 -10.52 6.48 -13.75
CA TYR A 308 -9.08 6.62 -13.49
C TYR A 308 -8.43 7.65 -14.42
N THR A 309 -8.64 7.52 -15.73
CA THR A 309 -8.07 8.45 -16.73
C THR A 309 -8.70 9.84 -16.69
N ARG A 310 -9.89 10.00 -16.12
CA ARG A 310 -10.45 11.32 -15.81
C ARG A 310 -9.65 12.06 -14.74
N ILE A 311 -9.02 11.33 -13.81
CA ILE A 311 -8.19 11.92 -12.74
C ILE A 311 -6.75 12.13 -13.19
N ILE A 312 -6.12 11.13 -13.82
CA ILE A 312 -4.69 11.21 -14.17
C ILE A 312 -4.41 11.82 -15.56
N GLY A 313 -5.46 12.16 -16.31
CA GLY A 313 -5.38 12.64 -17.69
C GLY A 313 -5.77 11.58 -18.70
N ARG A 314 -6.55 11.99 -19.71
CA ARG A 314 -6.93 11.12 -20.83
C ARG A 314 -5.71 10.93 -21.75
N PRO A 315 -5.52 9.73 -22.33
CA PRO A 315 -4.51 9.55 -23.38
C PRO A 315 -4.69 10.57 -24.50
N PRO A 316 -3.61 11.19 -25.00
CA PRO A 316 -3.70 12.15 -26.09
C PRO A 316 -4.13 11.46 -27.38
N LEU A 317 -4.78 12.21 -28.26
CA LEU A 317 -5.02 11.74 -29.62
C LEU A 317 -3.68 11.64 -30.37
N MET A 318 -3.36 10.44 -30.85
CA MET A 318 -2.15 10.19 -31.62
C MET A 318 -2.36 10.51 -33.11
N GLU A 319 -1.35 11.08 -33.77
CA GLU A 319 -1.38 11.24 -35.23
C GLU A 319 -1.43 9.87 -35.93
N PRO A 320 -2.16 9.74 -37.05
CA PRO A 320 -2.30 8.47 -37.77
C PRO A 320 -0.98 7.74 -38.08
N LYS A 321 0.10 8.49 -38.39
CA LYS A 321 1.42 7.94 -38.72
C LYS A 321 2.05 7.09 -37.61
N PHE A 322 1.63 7.27 -36.35
CA PHE A 322 2.15 6.50 -35.21
C PHE A 322 1.48 5.12 -35.03
N PHE A 323 0.44 4.82 -35.81
CA PHE A 323 -0.20 3.50 -35.82
C PHE A 323 0.35 2.59 -36.92
N GLY A 324 1.26 3.10 -37.75
CA GLY A 324 1.92 2.35 -38.82
C GLY A 324 3.10 1.51 -38.34
N LEU A 325 3.84 0.91 -39.29
CA LEU A 325 5.04 0.15 -38.96
C LEU A 325 6.23 1.09 -38.73
N HIS A 326 6.94 0.90 -37.63
CA HIS A 326 8.15 1.63 -37.29
C HIS A 326 9.37 0.71 -37.24
N GLN A 327 10.48 1.14 -37.84
CA GLN A 327 11.76 0.44 -37.78
C GLN A 327 12.76 1.23 -36.92
N CYS A 328 13.36 0.56 -35.95
CA CYS A 328 14.40 1.09 -35.06
C CYS A 328 15.43 0.02 -34.74
N ARG A 329 16.68 0.40 -34.52
CA ARG A 329 17.70 -0.48 -33.95
C ARG A 329 18.87 0.35 -33.40
N TYR A 330 19.37 -0.07 -32.24
CA TYR A 330 20.71 0.27 -31.79
C TYR A 330 21.77 -0.37 -32.70
N GLY A 331 22.68 0.44 -33.24
CA GLY A 331 23.88 -0.02 -33.93
C GLY A 331 23.89 0.10 -35.46
N TYR A 332 22.95 0.84 -36.07
CA TYR A 332 23.08 1.28 -37.45
C TYR A 332 23.94 2.55 -37.50
N LYS A 333 25.09 2.48 -38.17
CA LYS A 333 26.21 3.43 -37.97
C LYS A 333 26.32 4.49 -39.06
N THR A 334 25.71 4.27 -40.22
CA THR A 334 25.91 5.14 -41.38
C THR A 334 24.59 5.45 -42.08
N LEU A 335 24.53 6.61 -42.73
CA LEU A 335 23.36 7.00 -43.53
C LEU A 335 23.09 6.01 -44.66
N GLU A 336 24.13 5.40 -45.21
CA GLU A 336 24.06 4.38 -46.26
C GLU A 336 23.34 3.12 -45.77
N GLU A 337 23.63 2.66 -44.55
CA GLU A 337 22.92 1.54 -43.91
C GLU A 337 21.43 1.87 -43.76
N TRP A 338 21.10 3.07 -43.29
CA TRP A 338 19.71 3.52 -43.14
C TRP A 338 18.96 3.58 -44.48
N LYS A 339 19.60 4.13 -45.52
CA LYS A 339 19.03 4.15 -46.89
C LYS A 339 18.80 2.74 -47.42
N ALA A 340 19.74 1.83 -47.17
CA ALA A 340 19.61 0.43 -47.59
C ALA A 340 18.43 -0.27 -46.90
N ILE A 341 18.18 0.00 -45.62
CA ILE A 341 17.02 -0.52 -44.88
C ILE A 341 15.72 -0.04 -45.51
N VAL A 342 15.58 1.29 -45.69
CA VAL A 342 14.36 1.87 -46.29
C VAL A 342 14.10 1.30 -47.69
N LYS A 343 15.16 1.21 -48.52
CA LYS A 343 15.07 0.60 -49.85
C LYS A 343 14.63 -0.87 -49.78
N GLY A 344 15.10 -1.62 -48.78
CA GLY A 344 14.69 -2.99 -48.54
C GLY A 344 13.19 -3.14 -48.24
N PHE A 345 12.61 -2.26 -47.43
CA PHE A 345 11.15 -2.22 -47.20
C PHE A 345 10.39 -1.96 -48.49
N GLU A 346 10.84 -0.99 -49.29
CA GLU A 346 10.23 -0.65 -50.59
C GLU A 346 10.31 -1.84 -51.59
N GLU A 347 11.49 -2.43 -51.77
CA GLU A 347 11.72 -3.56 -52.68
C GLU A 347 10.87 -4.79 -52.34
N HIS A 348 10.59 -5.01 -51.05
CA HIS A 348 9.77 -6.13 -50.57
C HIS A 348 8.30 -5.76 -50.38
N SER A 349 7.89 -4.54 -50.76
CA SER A 349 6.51 -4.05 -50.59
C SER A 349 5.99 -4.15 -49.14
N ILE A 350 6.86 -3.90 -48.16
CA ILE A 350 6.50 -3.84 -46.74
C ILE A 350 6.24 -2.36 -46.38
N PRO A 351 5.03 -1.99 -45.89
CA PRO A 351 4.76 -0.63 -45.46
C PRO A 351 5.69 -0.16 -44.35
N LEU A 352 6.15 1.09 -44.40
CA LEU A 352 7.00 1.70 -43.39
C LEU A 352 6.58 3.15 -43.18
N ASP A 353 6.06 3.48 -42.00
CA ASP A 353 5.55 4.81 -41.65
C ASP A 353 6.56 5.63 -40.84
N GLY A 354 7.55 4.98 -40.22
CA GLY A 354 8.61 5.67 -39.48
C GLY A 354 9.92 4.92 -39.41
N ILE A 355 11.02 5.66 -39.56
CA ILE A 355 12.39 5.22 -39.28
C ILE A 355 12.91 5.99 -38.07
N TRP A 356 13.48 5.29 -37.11
CA TRP A 356 14.01 5.87 -35.88
C TRP A 356 15.50 5.66 -35.81
N PHE A 357 16.24 6.73 -35.57
CA PHE A 357 17.66 6.70 -35.29
C PHE A 357 17.84 6.57 -33.78
N ASP A 358 18.54 5.52 -33.35
CA ASP A 358 19.00 5.41 -31.97
C ASP A 358 20.22 6.34 -31.77
N ILE A 359 20.96 6.21 -30.67
CA ILE A 359 22.03 7.12 -30.24
C ILE A 359 23.25 7.27 -31.20
N GLU A 360 23.23 6.63 -32.38
CA GLU A 360 24.32 6.66 -33.38
C GLU A 360 24.37 7.89 -34.31
N TYR A 361 23.27 8.65 -34.45
CA TYR A 361 23.17 9.76 -35.42
C TYR A 361 24.19 10.89 -35.15
#